data_AF-A0A960PTR4-F1
#
_entry.id   AF-A0A960PTR4-F1
#
_cell.length_a   1.000
_cell.length_b   1.000
_cell.length_c   1.000
_cell.angle_alpha   90.00
_cell.angle_beta   90.00
_cell.angle_gamma   90.00
#
_symmetry.space_group_name_H-M   'P 1'
#
loop_
_entity.id
_entity.type
_entity.pdbx_description
1 polymer ?
#
loop_
_entity_poly.entity_id
_entity_poly.type
_entity_poly.pdbx_seq_one_letter_code
_entity_poly.pdbx_strand_id
1 'polypeptide(L)'
;YLDVTDHLASFGTAVRVAREIRRRVREERQLTVSVGVAPSRLVAKIASDFHKPDGLTVVPPERVQDFLDPLPVRRLQGVGPATEKALKELGVEIVRDLRDISLEALKGRFGKHGQGLYNYARGIDRRSIEP
;
A
#
# COMPACT_ATOMS: atom_id res chain seq x y z
N TYR A 1 3.95 6.07 9.80
CA TYR A 1 2.65 5.36 9.66
C TYR A 1 1.94 5.51 10.99
N LEU A 2 0.61 5.37 11.02
CA LEU A 2 -0.16 5.40 12.27
C LEU A 2 -1.06 4.18 12.28
N ASP A 3 -0.91 3.31 13.29
CA ASP A 3 -1.90 2.29 13.59
C ASP A 3 -2.99 2.94 14.44
N VAL A 4 -4.23 2.89 13.97
CA VAL A 4 -5.38 3.49 14.66
C VAL A 4 -6.37 2.45 15.14
N THR A 5 -6.04 1.15 15.02
CA THR A 5 -6.95 0.04 15.30
C THR A 5 -7.59 0.14 16.68
N ASP A 6 -6.79 0.36 17.72
CA ASP A 6 -7.27 0.49 19.11
C ASP A 6 -7.82 1.89 19.45
N HIS A 7 -7.60 2.86 18.57
CA HIS A 7 -8.01 4.25 18.74
C HIS A 7 -9.29 4.61 17.96
N LEU A 8 -9.91 3.64 17.28
CA LEU A 8 -11.16 3.83 16.56
C LEU A 8 -12.32 4.19 17.49
N ALA A 9 -12.29 3.79 18.77
CA ALA A 9 -13.36 4.08 19.72
C ALA A 9 -13.64 5.59 19.86
N SER A 10 -12.60 6.43 19.87
CA SER A 10 -12.74 7.89 20.04
C SER A 10 -13.15 8.62 18.77
N PHE A 11 -12.87 8.05 17.59
CA PHE A 11 -13.10 8.70 16.30
C PHE A 11 -14.17 8.03 15.44
N GLY A 12 -14.66 6.86 15.84
CA GLY A 12 -15.58 6.01 15.08
C GLY A 12 -14.94 5.30 13.90
N THR A 13 -14.19 6.00 13.04
CA THR A 13 -13.58 5.43 11.84
C THR A 13 -12.18 5.98 11.56
N ALA A 14 -11.32 5.17 10.92
CA ALA A 14 -10.00 5.60 10.47
C ALA A 14 -10.06 6.78 9.48
N VAL A 15 -11.15 6.88 8.71
CA VAL A 15 -11.41 8.00 7.79
C VAL A 15 -11.60 9.31 8.56
N ARG A 16 -12.30 9.28 9.70
CA ARG A 16 -12.46 10.46 10.56
C ARG A 16 -11.12 10.90 11.16
N VAL A 17 -10.30 9.95 11.62
CA VAL A 17 -8.93 10.24 12.08
C VAL A 17 -8.11 10.93 10.98
N ALA A 18 -8.12 10.39 9.76
CA ALA A 18 -7.39 10.95 8.63
C ALA A 18 -7.85 12.37 8.26
N ARG A 19 -9.17 12.63 8.27
CA ARG A 19 -9.73 13.97 8.03
C ARG A 19 -9.32 14.96 9.11
N GLU A 20 -9.35 14.54 10.37
CA GLU A 20 -8.97 15.39 11.49
C GLU A 20 -7.48 15.76 11.45
N ILE A 21 -6.61 14.80 11.14
CA ILE A 21 -5.17 15.05 10.95
C ILE A 21 -4.96 16.09 9.84
N ARG A 22 -5.60 15.91 8.67
CA ARG A 22 -5.50 16.86 7.56
C ARG A 22 -5.95 18.26 7.96
N ARG A 23 -7.09 18.37 8.65
CA ARG A 23 -7.65 19.63 9.14
C ARG A 23 -6.69 20.34 10.08
N ARG A 24 -6.18 19.64 11.11
CA ARG A 24 -5.24 20.21 12.08
C ARG A 24 -3.92 20.64 11.46
N VAL A 25 -3.34 19.84 10.56
CA VAL A 25 -2.10 20.23 9.89
C VAL A 25 -2.29 21.51 9.06
N ARG A 26 -3.44 21.65 8.40
CA ARG A 26 -3.77 22.88 7.66
C ARG A 26 -3.93 24.08 8.57
N GLU A 27 -4.69 23.96 9.66
CA GLU A 27 -4.97 25.08 10.56
C GLU A 27 -3.75 25.49 11.38
N GLU A 28 -3.08 24.52 12.01
CA GLU A 28 -1.99 24.78 12.96
C GLU A 28 -0.65 25.05 12.27
N ARG A 29 -0.43 24.48 11.08
CA ARG A 29 0.86 24.56 10.39
C ARG A 29 0.81 25.27 9.04
N GLN A 30 -0.38 25.63 8.54
CA GLN A 30 -0.55 26.23 7.21
C GLN A 30 0.06 25.37 6.09
N LEU A 31 0.05 24.04 6.28
CA LEU A 31 0.53 23.05 5.32
C LEU A 31 -0.58 22.08 4.93
N THR A 32 -0.51 21.51 3.73
CA THR A 32 -1.41 20.43 3.30
C THR A 32 -0.70 19.09 3.37
N VAL A 33 -1.43 18.02 3.72
CA VAL A 33 -0.92 16.65 3.67
C VAL A 33 -1.91 15.74 2.95
N SER A 34 -1.39 14.79 2.18
CA SER A 34 -2.19 13.71 1.61
C SER A 34 -2.12 12.48 2.49
N VAL A 35 -3.27 11.82 2.69
CA VAL A 35 -3.40 10.69 3.60
C VAL A 35 -4.00 9.49 2.88
N GLY A 36 -3.44 8.31 3.13
CA GLY A 36 -3.96 7.02 2.67
C GLY A 36 -4.45 6.21 3.87
N VAL A 37 -5.64 5.64 3.77
CA VAL A 37 -6.23 4.77 4.79
C VAL A 37 -6.47 3.40 4.17
N ALA A 38 -5.87 2.35 4.73
CA ALA A 38 -6.02 0.98 4.25
C ALA A 38 -5.72 -0.05 5.35
N PRO A 39 -6.06 -1.34 5.17
CA PRO A 39 -5.88 -2.39 6.18
C PRO A 39 -4.44 -2.85 6.36
N SER A 40 -3.54 -2.45 5.47
CA SER A 40 -2.12 -2.80 5.55
C SER A 40 -1.23 -1.61 5.22
N ARG A 41 -0.05 -1.60 5.82
CA ARG A 41 0.95 -0.52 5.68
C ARG A 41 1.32 -0.29 4.22
N LEU A 42 1.57 -1.35 3.46
CA LEU A 42 1.82 -1.32 2.01
C LEU A 42 0.72 -0.54 1.27
N VAL A 43 -0.54 -0.95 1.43
CA VAL A 43 -1.67 -0.37 0.69
C VAL A 43 -1.88 1.08 1.12
N ALA A 44 -1.76 1.38 2.42
CA ALA A 44 -1.91 2.74 2.95
C ALA A 44 -0.86 3.70 2.36
N LYS A 45 0.38 3.22 2.16
CA LYS A 45 1.41 4.03 1.48
C LYS A 45 1.08 4.29 0.03
N ILE A 46 0.64 3.29 -0.72
CA ILE A 46 0.28 3.48 -2.14
C ILE A 46 -0.92 4.44 -2.24
N ALA A 47 -1.91 4.30 -1.36
CA ALA A 47 -3.09 5.15 -1.30
C ALA A 47 -2.74 6.62 -0.99
N SER A 48 -1.80 6.88 -0.08
CA SER A 48 -1.41 8.26 0.29
C SER A 48 -0.71 9.01 -0.84
N ASP A 49 -0.08 8.27 -1.77
CA ASP A 49 0.56 8.80 -2.97
C ASP A 49 -0.39 8.90 -4.17
N PHE A 50 -1.64 8.42 -4.08
CA PHE A 50 -2.54 8.25 -5.23
C PHE A 50 -3.24 9.54 -5.70
N HIS A 51 -3.70 10.38 -4.77
CA HIS A 51 -4.39 11.64 -5.06
C HIS A 51 -3.62 12.86 -4.53
N LYS A 52 -2.30 12.86 -4.65
CA LYS A 52 -1.48 14.04 -4.27
C LYS A 52 -1.66 15.18 -5.28
N PRO A 53 -1.56 16.46 -4.84
CA PRO A 53 -1.43 16.93 -3.45
C PRO A 53 -2.78 17.05 -2.72
N ASP A 54 -2.75 17.21 -1.39
CA ASP A 54 -3.91 17.39 -0.50
C ASP A 54 -5.06 16.35 -0.63
N GLY A 55 -4.79 15.15 -1.15
CA GLY A 55 -5.79 14.09 -1.25
C GLY A 55 -6.03 13.27 0.01
N LEU A 56 -7.18 12.59 0.03
CA LEU A 56 -7.49 11.50 0.95
C LEU A 56 -7.95 10.29 0.13
N THR A 57 -7.19 9.19 0.20
CA THR A 57 -7.56 7.93 -0.48
C THR A 57 -7.87 6.89 0.58
N VAL A 58 -9.05 6.26 0.48
CA VAL A 58 -9.48 5.20 1.39
C VAL A 58 -9.65 3.91 0.59
N VAL A 59 -8.96 2.86 1.00
CA VAL A 59 -9.03 1.53 0.39
C VAL A 59 -9.55 0.56 1.45
N PRO A 60 -10.84 0.22 1.46
CA PRO A 60 -11.37 -0.76 2.41
C PRO A 60 -10.92 -2.19 2.08
N PRO A 61 -10.95 -3.14 3.04
CA PRO A 61 -10.47 -4.52 2.86
C PRO A 61 -10.97 -5.21 1.60
N GLU A 62 -12.26 -5.08 1.30
CA GLU A 62 -12.94 -5.70 0.17
C GLU A 62 -12.56 -5.09 -1.20
N ARG A 63 -11.92 -3.91 -1.21
CA ARG A 63 -11.47 -3.23 -2.44
C ARG A 63 -9.95 -3.25 -2.63
N VAL A 64 -9.20 -3.96 -1.77
CA VAL A 64 -7.73 -4.00 -1.86
C VAL A 64 -7.27 -4.54 -3.21
N GLN A 65 -7.86 -5.63 -3.69
CA GLN A 65 -7.47 -6.23 -4.98
C GLN A 65 -7.84 -5.33 -6.15
N ASP A 66 -9.06 -4.80 -6.19
CA ASP A 66 -9.50 -3.85 -7.22
C ASP A 66 -8.58 -2.63 -7.31
N PHE A 67 -8.08 -2.15 -6.16
CA PHE A 67 -7.17 -1.02 -6.09
C PHE A 67 -5.76 -1.37 -6.55
N LEU A 68 -5.25 -2.56 -6.21
CA LEU A 68 -3.88 -2.96 -6.50
C LEU A 68 -3.71 -3.50 -7.92
N ASP A 69 -4.60 -4.40 -8.38
CA ASP A 69 -4.49 -5.12 -9.64
C ASP A 69 -4.10 -4.26 -10.86
N PRO A 70 -4.71 -3.06 -11.09
CA PRO A 70 -4.39 -2.25 -12.26
C PRO A 70 -3.08 -1.44 -12.12
N LEU A 71 -2.44 -1.45 -10.95
CA LEU A 71 -1.24 -0.65 -10.73
C LEU A 71 0.00 -1.30 -11.37
N PRO A 72 0.96 -0.50 -11.86
CA PRO A 72 2.27 -1.03 -12.23
C PRO A 72 2.94 -1.72 -11.05
N VAL A 73 3.63 -2.85 -11.27
CA VAL A 73 4.34 -3.56 -10.19
C VAL A 73 5.37 -2.69 -9.46
N ARG A 74 5.89 -1.66 -10.15
CA ARG A 74 6.81 -0.67 -9.57
C ARG A 74 6.23 0.13 -8.39
N ARG A 75 4.90 0.15 -8.23
CA ARG A 75 4.21 0.77 -7.08
C ARG A 75 4.31 -0.08 -5.82
N LEU A 76 4.57 -1.38 -5.94
CA LEU A 76 4.71 -2.27 -4.79
C LEU A 76 6.02 -2.02 -4.05
N GLN A 77 5.95 -2.15 -2.73
CA GLN A 77 7.15 -2.07 -1.91
C GLN A 77 8.12 -3.22 -2.24
N GLY A 78 9.41 -2.91 -2.30
CA GLY A 78 10.44 -3.88 -2.64
C GLY A 78 10.66 -4.06 -4.14
N VAL A 79 9.79 -3.53 -5.00
CA VAL A 79 10.02 -3.50 -6.45
C VAL A 79 10.81 -2.24 -6.81
N GLY A 80 12.13 -2.35 -6.78
CA GLY A 80 13.05 -1.34 -7.33
C GLY A 80 13.27 -1.52 -8.85
N PRO A 81 14.07 -0.66 -9.50
CA PRO A 81 14.31 -0.75 -10.95
C PRO A 81 14.84 -2.11 -11.41
N ALA A 82 15.72 -2.75 -10.63
CA ALA A 82 16.27 -4.06 -10.95
C ALA A 82 15.20 -5.17 -10.87
N THR A 83 14.40 -5.18 -9.80
CA THR A 83 13.29 -6.12 -9.64
C THR A 83 12.22 -5.91 -10.71
N GLU A 84 11.89 -4.66 -11.02
CA GLU A 84 10.94 -4.32 -12.09
C GLU A 84 11.41 -4.87 -13.44
N LYS A 85 12.68 -4.68 -13.79
CA LYS A 85 13.25 -5.24 -15.02
C LYS A 85 13.14 -6.77 -15.04
N ALA A 86 13.52 -7.44 -13.95
CA ALA A 86 13.45 -8.89 -13.86
C ALA A 86 12.00 -9.43 -13.92
N LEU A 87 11.02 -8.66 -13.43
CA LEU A 87 9.59 -8.99 -13.56
C LEU A 87 9.10 -8.80 -14.99
N LYS A 88 9.52 -7.73 -15.68
CA LYS A 88 9.20 -7.52 -17.10
C LYS A 88 9.74 -8.63 -18.00
N GLU A 89 10.91 -9.18 -17.71
CA GLU A 89 11.46 -10.37 -18.39
C GLU A 89 10.56 -11.62 -18.22
N LEU A 90 9.70 -11.65 -17.20
CA LEU A 90 8.70 -12.70 -16.97
C LEU A 90 7.30 -12.33 -17.52
N GLY A 91 7.18 -11.22 -18.26
CA GLY A 91 5.89 -10.72 -18.78
C GLY A 91 5.00 -10.06 -17.72
N VAL A 92 5.58 -9.59 -16.60
CA VAL A 92 4.85 -8.99 -15.49
C VAL A 92 5.02 -7.48 -15.50
N GLU A 93 3.93 -6.76 -15.75
CA GLU A 93 3.93 -5.30 -15.80
C GLU A 93 3.05 -4.68 -14.70
N ILE A 94 1.90 -5.30 -14.43
CA ILE A 94 0.95 -4.86 -13.41
C ILE A 94 0.85 -5.85 -12.25
N VAL A 95 0.28 -5.38 -11.13
CA VAL A 95 0.14 -6.20 -9.92
C VAL A 95 -0.69 -7.46 -10.17
N ARG A 96 -1.70 -7.38 -11.05
CA ARG A 96 -2.49 -8.55 -11.47
C ARG A 96 -1.60 -9.67 -12.02
N ASP A 97 -0.71 -9.36 -12.96
CA ASP A 97 0.20 -10.34 -13.56
C ASP A 97 1.08 -11.00 -12.49
N LEU A 98 1.59 -10.20 -11.55
CA LEU A 98 2.41 -10.71 -10.44
C LEU A 98 1.60 -11.62 -9.50
N ARG A 99 0.30 -11.32 -9.31
CA ARG A 99 -0.58 -12.12 -8.46
C ARG A 99 -0.79 -13.52 -9.05
N ASP A 100 -0.79 -13.64 -10.38
CA ASP A 100 -1.02 -14.92 -11.07
C ASP A 100 0.22 -15.83 -11.07
N ILE A 101 1.38 -15.34 -10.62
CA ILE A 101 2.59 -16.16 -10.46
C ILE A 101 2.56 -16.95 -9.13
N SER A 102 2.94 -18.23 -9.20
CA SER A 102 3.05 -19.09 -8.02
C SER A 102 4.14 -18.63 -7.05
N LEU A 103 3.94 -18.98 -5.77
CA LEU A 103 4.91 -18.67 -4.73
C LEU A 103 6.26 -19.37 -5.01
N GLU A 104 6.22 -20.60 -5.50
CA GLU A 104 7.38 -21.43 -5.82
C GLU A 104 8.21 -20.76 -6.91
N ALA A 105 7.59 -20.28 -7.99
CA ALA A 105 8.28 -19.59 -9.07
C ALA A 105 8.93 -18.29 -8.58
N LEU A 106 8.21 -17.49 -7.78
CA LEU A 106 8.76 -16.27 -7.21
C LEU A 106 9.92 -16.54 -6.25
N LYS A 107 9.81 -17.57 -5.40
CA LYS A 107 10.90 -17.98 -4.50
C LYS A 107 12.09 -18.54 -5.28
N GLY A 108 11.86 -19.30 -6.35
CA GLY A 108 12.92 -19.80 -7.22
C GLY A 108 13.73 -18.68 -7.88
N ARG A 109 13.05 -17.62 -8.35
CA ARG A 109 13.70 -16.50 -9.05
C ARG A 109 14.27 -15.42 -8.12
N PHE A 110 13.61 -15.15 -7.00
CA PHE A 110 13.90 -14.00 -6.12
C PHE A 110 14.23 -14.40 -4.67
N GLY A 111 14.29 -15.70 -4.34
CA GLY A 111 14.59 -16.18 -2.99
C GLY A 111 13.59 -15.67 -1.94
N LYS A 112 14.10 -15.19 -0.80
CA LYS A 112 13.27 -14.60 0.28
C LYS A 112 12.46 -13.40 -0.21
N HIS A 113 12.97 -12.64 -1.18
CA HIS A 113 12.27 -11.49 -1.74
C HIS A 113 11.01 -11.92 -2.50
N GLY A 114 11.03 -13.10 -3.13
CA GLY A 114 9.88 -13.68 -3.85
C GLY A 114 8.66 -13.90 -2.95
N GLN A 115 8.87 -14.32 -1.70
CA GLN A 115 7.78 -14.42 -0.72
C GLN A 115 7.14 -13.05 -0.43
N GLY A 116 7.96 -12.00 -0.36
CA GLY A 116 7.49 -10.62 -0.20
C GLY A 116 6.65 -10.18 -1.39
N LEU A 117 7.16 -10.36 -2.62
CA LEU A 117 6.44 -10.03 -3.85
C LEU A 117 5.08 -10.74 -3.94
N TYR A 118 5.05 -12.03 -3.62
CA TYR A 118 3.82 -12.83 -3.61
C TYR A 118 2.77 -12.25 -2.64
N ASN A 119 3.20 -11.88 -1.43
CA ASN A 119 2.32 -11.32 -0.40
C ASN A 119 1.87 -9.90 -0.76
N TYR A 120 2.78 -9.05 -1.23
CA TYR A 120 2.49 -7.66 -1.57
C TYR A 120 1.55 -7.53 -2.76
N ALA A 121 1.64 -8.40 -3.76
CA ALA A 121 0.67 -8.46 -4.85
C ALA A 121 -0.76 -8.77 -4.36
N ARG A 122 -0.88 -9.41 -3.19
CA ARG A 122 -2.15 -9.73 -2.53
C ARG A 122 -2.53 -8.72 -1.44
N GLY A 123 -1.81 -7.59 -1.34
CA GLY A 123 -2.03 -6.57 -0.32
C GLY A 123 -1.65 -7.01 1.11
N ILE A 124 -1.02 -8.17 1.26
CA ILE A 124 -0.64 -8.74 2.55
C ILE A 124 0.69 -8.15 2.99
N ASP A 125 0.67 -7.47 4.13
CA ASP A 125 1.86 -6.93 4.78
C ASP A 125 1.74 -7.16 6.28
N ARG A 126 2.53 -8.11 6.81
CA ARG A 126 2.49 -8.56 8.21
C ARG A 126 3.48 -7.83 9.12
N ARG A 127 4.17 -6.81 8.61
CA ARG A 127 5.13 -6.07 9.43
C ARG A 127 4.38 -5.23 10.45
N SER A 128 4.80 -5.31 11.70
CA SER A 128 4.34 -4.43 12.77
C SER A 128 4.62 -2.96 12.42
N ILE A 129 3.76 -2.08 12.94
CA ILE A 129 4.04 -0.65 13.00
C ILE A 129 4.81 -0.44 14.30
N GLU A 130 6.10 -0.15 14.19
CA GLU A 130 6.92 0.26 15.33
C GLU A 130 6.62 1.74 15.66
N PRO A 131 6.49 2.11 16.96
CA PRO A 131 6.25 3.48 17.41
C PRO A 131 7.35 4.48 17.02
#